data_AF-A0A7H8KPL6-F1
#
_entry.id   AF-A0A7H8KPL6-F1
#
_cell.length_a   1.000
_cell.length_b   1.000
_cell.length_c   1.000
_cell.angle_alpha   90.00
_cell.angle_beta   90.00
_cell.angle_gamma   90.00
#
_symmetry.space_group_name_H-M   'P 1'
#
loop_
_entity.id
_entity.type
_entity.pdbx_description
1 polymer ?
#
loop_
_entity_poly.entity_id
_entity_poly.type
_entity_poly.pdbx_seq_one_letter_code
_entity_poly.pdbx_strand_id
1 'polypeptide(L)'
;MLLPHPVLDSLTPEQSAAWHQYFAPEPGGRRPSVEEGIWRRTQDPRNAEQSGWSEDESGRRRVVHYRLHYDLDQTQPMDRLVMAELYLAVSWLAPAAEVAAHRRDLERWLAEGRWRAGDDTDPRWRRGDLYAAITEHDVHPQDERAGRDTPAGFRSIDVTVESVDYTLPRASRNLPWDVLAGGMRVKEQRGAPQYAADLSGLLEHLPFVVEAGCGTSIEAGVQPLHWLHEVYRVTERRGNDLTQGYRFTMAPAQDTLIQELLTGTERKVDDMVAMFRALFQAEPTGAHRTLKALYDAGHAVGPVATHNFDRLFARTGIPEAFMRRYDQRTPHMHYPAGARALLVIGLHADRREVQARARKLGLKVFYLDTEGVTENGVHKEYLIEGAREGDVIVRCEAIPALRRLAELLDVKC
;
A
#
# COMPACT_ATOMS: atom_id res chain seq x y z
N MET A 1 22.53 4.52 -12.70
CA MET A 1 21.44 5.48 -12.58
C MET A 1 21.94 6.68 -11.80
N LEU A 2 21.57 7.89 -12.19
CA LEU A 2 21.88 9.09 -11.43
C LEU A 2 20.64 9.51 -10.63
N LEU A 3 20.88 10.03 -9.44
CA LEU A 3 19.83 10.63 -8.62
C LEU A 3 20.07 12.15 -8.52
N PRO A 4 19.00 12.94 -8.40
CA PRO A 4 17.60 12.53 -8.32
C PRO A 4 17.00 12.04 -9.66
N HIS A 5 16.08 11.06 -9.61
CA HIS A 5 15.42 10.52 -10.81
C HIS A 5 14.19 11.33 -11.19
N PRO A 6 14.04 11.79 -12.44
CA PRO A 6 12.86 12.54 -12.86
C PRO A 6 11.57 11.72 -12.74
N VAL A 7 10.60 12.24 -11.99
CA VAL A 7 9.24 11.71 -11.96
C VAL A 7 8.34 12.58 -12.85
N LEU A 8 8.44 13.90 -12.78
CA LEU A 8 7.86 14.84 -13.74
C LEU A 8 8.91 15.91 -14.09
N ASP A 9 9.18 16.07 -15.37
CA ASP A 9 10.25 16.95 -15.87
C ASP A 9 9.94 18.44 -15.77
N SER A 10 8.69 18.82 -15.56
CA SER A 10 8.27 20.21 -15.37
C SER A 10 6.94 20.28 -14.63
N LEU A 11 6.90 21.02 -13.53
CA LEU A 11 5.69 21.29 -12.77
C LEU A 11 5.09 22.64 -13.16
N THR A 12 3.76 22.73 -13.15
CA THR A 12 3.08 24.04 -13.19
C THR A 12 3.18 24.72 -11.81
N PRO A 13 2.98 26.05 -11.73
CA PRO A 13 2.93 26.74 -10.44
C PRO A 13 1.93 26.14 -9.45
N GLU A 14 0.77 25.67 -9.94
CA GLU A 14 -0.26 25.01 -9.14
C GLU A 14 0.23 23.67 -8.58
N GLN A 15 0.99 22.90 -9.37
CA GLN A 15 1.58 21.64 -8.93
C GLN A 15 2.69 21.84 -7.90
N SER A 16 3.57 22.84 -8.08
CA SER A 16 4.56 23.22 -7.06
C SER A 16 3.89 23.65 -5.75
N ALA A 17 2.82 24.44 -5.83
CA ALA A 17 2.05 24.82 -4.65
C ALA A 17 1.40 23.60 -3.96
N ALA A 18 0.84 22.67 -4.74
CA ALA A 18 0.25 21.43 -4.24
C ALA A 18 1.27 20.54 -3.52
N TRP A 19 2.52 20.47 -4.01
CA TRP A 19 3.60 19.77 -3.32
C TRP A 19 3.79 20.29 -1.89
N HIS A 20 4.02 21.60 -1.75
CA HIS A 20 4.26 22.22 -0.45
C HIS A 20 3.06 22.12 0.49
N GLN A 21 1.84 22.17 -0.05
CA GLN A 21 0.63 22.11 0.75
C GLN A 21 0.28 20.70 1.22
N TYR A 22 0.47 19.68 0.38
CA TYR A 22 -0.11 18.35 0.63
C TYR A 22 0.90 17.22 0.77
N PHE A 23 2.12 17.38 0.23
CA PHE A 23 3.12 16.31 0.15
C PHE A 23 4.37 16.54 1.00
N ALA A 24 4.67 17.79 1.35
CA ALA A 24 5.75 18.11 2.27
C ALA A 24 5.58 17.42 3.64
N PRO A 25 6.68 17.13 4.36
CA PRO A 25 6.64 16.52 5.68
C PRO A 25 5.74 17.31 6.66
N GLU A 26 4.85 16.61 7.36
CA GLU A 26 3.87 17.24 8.26
C GLU A 26 4.37 17.30 9.71
N PRO A 27 3.98 18.36 10.46
CA PRO A 27 4.05 18.34 11.92
C PRO A 27 3.27 17.13 12.47
N GLY A 28 3.91 16.31 13.31
CA GLY A 28 3.33 15.05 13.80
C GLY A 28 3.85 13.79 13.09
N GLY A 29 4.79 13.94 12.15
CA GLY A 29 5.63 12.84 11.66
C GLY A 29 5.07 12.04 10.49
N ARG A 30 3.91 12.41 9.93
CA ARG A 30 3.49 11.90 8.61
C ARG A 30 4.42 12.47 7.54
N ARG A 31 4.84 11.61 6.62
CA ARG A 31 5.72 11.98 5.49
C ARG A 31 5.06 11.55 4.18
N PRO A 32 4.13 12.35 3.63
CA PRO A 32 3.45 11.96 2.39
C PRO A 32 4.39 11.90 1.18
N SER A 33 5.52 12.61 1.23
CA SER A 33 6.64 12.51 0.29
C SER A 33 7.38 11.17 0.33
N VAL A 34 7.08 10.28 1.29
CA VAL A 34 7.72 8.95 1.38
C VAL A 34 6.69 7.88 1.07
N GLU A 35 6.88 7.19 -0.04
CA GLU A 35 6.16 5.96 -0.33
C GLU A 35 6.91 4.78 0.27
N GLU A 36 6.29 4.09 1.22
CA GLU A 36 6.82 2.90 1.87
C GLU A 36 5.89 1.72 1.64
N GLY A 37 6.47 0.54 1.40
CA GLY A 37 5.71 -0.70 1.26
C GLY A 37 6.45 -1.90 1.79
N ILE A 38 5.68 -2.80 2.40
CA ILE A 38 6.18 -4.05 2.99
C ILE A 38 5.30 -5.20 2.49
N TRP A 39 5.94 -6.17 1.86
CA TRP A 39 5.32 -7.43 1.46
C TRP A 39 6.08 -8.58 2.10
N ARG A 40 5.37 -9.43 2.83
CA ARG A 40 5.98 -10.53 3.55
C ARG A 40 5.12 -11.76 3.47
N ARG A 41 5.73 -12.90 3.14
CA ARG A 41 5.08 -14.18 2.89
C ARG A 41 5.93 -15.31 3.47
N THR A 42 5.26 -16.26 4.10
CA THR A 42 5.82 -17.51 4.61
C THR A 42 4.93 -18.64 4.12
N GLN A 43 5.53 -19.78 3.78
CA GLN A 43 4.75 -21.00 3.60
C GLN A 43 4.21 -21.46 4.95
N ASP A 44 2.89 -21.67 5.02
CA ASP A 44 2.18 -22.13 6.22
C ASP A 44 1.01 -23.02 5.80
N PRO A 45 0.64 -24.05 6.57
CA PRO A 45 -0.52 -24.88 6.26
C PRO A 45 -1.80 -24.06 6.01
N ARG A 46 -2.00 -22.96 6.74
CA ARG A 46 -3.21 -22.11 6.66
C ARG A 46 -3.28 -21.28 5.38
N ASN A 47 -2.19 -21.18 4.61
CA ASN A 47 -2.15 -20.45 3.32
C ASN A 47 -1.64 -21.32 2.17
N ALA A 48 -1.74 -22.65 2.30
CA ALA A 48 -1.13 -23.61 1.38
C ALA A 48 -1.48 -23.38 -0.10
N GLU A 49 -2.73 -23.03 -0.40
CA GLU A 49 -3.18 -22.72 -1.77
C GLU A 49 -2.39 -21.58 -2.41
N GLN A 50 -2.10 -20.50 -1.66
CA GLN A 50 -1.39 -19.35 -2.21
C GLN A 50 0.13 -19.47 -2.06
N SER A 51 0.62 -20.10 -0.99
CA SER A 51 2.06 -20.22 -0.74
C SER A 51 2.69 -21.43 -1.41
N GLY A 52 1.88 -22.37 -1.92
CA GLY A 52 2.34 -23.69 -2.35
C GLY A 52 3.00 -24.47 -1.21
N TRP A 53 2.48 -24.35 0.02
CA TRP A 53 2.99 -25.15 1.14
C TRP A 53 2.64 -26.63 0.93
N SER A 54 3.58 -27.51 1.24
CA SER A 54 3.39 -28.96 1.37
C SER A 54 4.22 -29.48 2.54
N GLU A 55 3.97 -30.70 3.00
CA GLU A 55 4.75 -31.33 4.08
C GLU A 55 6.24 -31.47 3.70
N ASP A 56 6.52 -31.85 2.44
CA ASP A 56 7.87 -32.11 1.94
C ASP A 56 8.63 -30.84 1.50
N GLU A 57 7.92 -29.77 1.15
CA GLU A 57 8.51 -28.51 0.68
C GLU A 57 7.93 -27.30 1.43
N SER A 58 8.26 -27.22 2.72
CA SER A 58 7.85 -26.13 3.61
C SER A 58 9.03 -25.32 4.15
N GLY A 59 8.74 -24.08 4.56
CA GLY A 59 9.70 -23.20 5.23
C GLY A 59 10.20 -22.03 4.39
N ARG A 60 9.80 -21.91 3.11
CA ARG A 60 10.18 -20.74 2.32
C ARG A 60 9.58 -19.47 2.92
N ARG A 61 10.37 -18.39 2.87
CA ARG A 61 9.93 -17.03 3.21
C ARG A 61 10.44 -16.06 2.18
N ARG A 62 9.62 -15.06 1.88
CA ARG A 62 10.04 -13.86 1.16
C ARG A 62 9.59 -12.60 1.89
N VAL A 63 10.49 -11.63 2.02
CA VAL A 63 10.21 -10.29 2.54
C VAL A 63 10.71 -9.26 1.53
N VAL A 64 9.87 -8.31 1.15
CA VAL A 64 10.19 -7.13 0.34
C VAL A 64 9.89 -5.91 1.17
N HIS A 65 10.84 -4.99 1.26
CA HIS A 65 10.66 -3.68 1.87
C HIS A 65 11.21 -2.62 0.93
N TYR A 66 10.39 -1.64 0.57
CA TYR A 66 10.84 -0.51 -0.21
C TYR A 66 10.47 0.81 0.45
N ARG A 67 11.29 1.83 0.21
CA ARG A 67 11.04 3.22 0.55
C ARG A 67 11.53 4.10 -0.58
N LEU A 68 10.64 4.91 -1.15
CA LEU A 68 10.96 5.91 -2.16
C LEU A 68 10.67 7.28 -1.56
N HIS A 69 11.67 8.15 -1.57
CA HIS A 69 11.54 9.52 -1.11
C HIS A 69 11.45 10.44 -2.32
N TYR A 70 10.39 11.22 -2.38
CA TYR A 70 10.16 12.20 -3.42
C TYR A 70 10.48 13.60 -2.89
N ASP A 71 10.96 14.47 -3.79
CA ASP A 71 11.18 15.89 -3.50
C ASP A 71 11.03 16.74 -4.76
N LEU A 72 11.16 18.06 -4.61
CA LEU A 72 11.33 18.98 -5.72
C LEU A 72 12.81 19.21 -6.02
N ASP A 73 13.18 19.07 -7.29
CA ASP A 73 14.45 19.57 -7.80
C ASP A 73 14.24 20.95 -8.44
N GLN A 74 14.83 21.96 -7.82
CA GLN A 74 14.73 23.37 -8.19
C GLN A 74 16.02 23.91 -8.86
N THR A 75 16.90 23.00 -9.31
CA THR A 75 18.15 23.39 -10.00
C THR A 75 17.90 23.88 -11.44
N GLN A 76 16.69 23.71 -11.96
CA GLN A 76 16.25 24.14 -13.29
C GLN A 76 15.24 25.30 -13.19
N PRO A 77 14.97 26.05 -14.28
CA PRO A 77 14.02 27.16 -14.26
C PRO A 77 12.59 26.80 -13.83
N MET A 78 12.19 25.55 -14.08
CA MET A 78 10.92 24.99 -13.61
C MET A 78 11.23 23.90 -12.59
N ASP A 79 10.46 23.87 -11.49
CA ASP A 79 10.54 22.79 -10.52
C ASP A 79 10.25 21.45 -11.20
N ARG A 80 10.97 20.41 -10.78
CA ARG A 80 10.74 19.04 -11.22
C ARG A 80 10.36 18.19 -10.03
N LEU A 81 9.34 17.34 -10.17
CA LEU A 81 9.10 16.30 -9.19
C LEU A 81 10.10 15.18 -9.44
N VAL A 82 10.81 14.77 -8.41
CA VAL A 82 11.86 13.75 -8.52
C VAL A 82 11.73 12.71 -7.42
N MET A 83 12.26 11.51 -7.69
CA MET A 83 12.60 10.56 -6.63
C MET A 83 14.04 10.86 -6.21
N ALA A 84 14.18 11.44 -5.02
CA ALA A 84 15.46 11.84 -4.44
C ALA A 84 16.24 10.65 -3.88
N GLU A 85 15.54 9.72 -3.23
CA GLU A 85 16.15 8.57 -2.58
C GLU A 85 15.35 7.29 -2.86
N LEU A 86 16.08 6.18 -3.02
CA LEU A 86 15.54 4.85 -3.23
C LEU A 86 16.14 3.90 -2.20
N TYR A 87 15.30 3.06 -1.64
CA TYR A 87 15.68 1.89 -0.87
C TYR A 87 14.78 0.72 -1.24
N LEU A 88 15.37 -0.42 -1.53
CA LEU A 88 14.71 -1.69 -1.73
C LEU A 88 15.53 -2.79 -1.06
N ALA A 89 14.93 -3.54 -0.15
CA ALA A 89 15.48 -4.77 0.39
C ALA A 89 14.56 -5.95 0.07
N VAL A 90 15.16 -7.06 -0.35
CA VAL A 90 14.47 -8.33 -0.55
C VAL A 90 15.25 -9.42 0.19
N SER A 91 14.54 -10.19 1.00
CA SER A 91 15.09 -11.32 1.75
C SER A 91 14.34 -12.59 1.36
N TRP A 92 15.10 -13.65 1.09
CA TRP A 92 14.58 -14.98 0.87
C TRP A 92 15.12 -15.94 1.93
N LEU A 93 14.28 -16.88 2.34
CA LEU A 93 14.67 -18.12 3.01
C LEU A 93 14.22 -19.27 2.10
N ALA A 94 15.15 -20.10 1.67
CA ALA A 94 14.91 -21.17 0.70
C ALA A 94 15.93 -22.31 0.88
N PRO A 95 15.73 -23.49 0.25
CA PRO A 95 16.73 -24.55 0.24
C PRO A 95 18.10 -24.02 -0.19
N ALA A 96 19.17 -24.47 0.47
CA ALA A 96 20.53 -23.95 0.27
C ALA A 96 21.00 -24.05 -1.20
N ALA A 97 20.56 -25.08 -1.92
CA ALA A 97 20.84 -25.23 -3.34
C ALA A 97 20.18 -24.14 -4.21
N GLU A 98 18.95 -23.74 -3.89
CA GLU A 98 18.26 -22.62 -4.56
C GLU A 98 18.94 -21.30 -4.26
N VAL A 99 19.36 -21.07 -3.00
CA VAL A 99 20.11 -19.86 -2.61
C VAL A 99 21.44 -19.78 -3.36
N ALA A 100 22.19 -20.88 -3.43
CA ALA A 100 23.45 -20.93 -4.16
C ALA A 100 23.27 -20.69 -5.68
N ALA A 101 22.17 -21.19 -6.26
CA ALA A 101 21.82 -20.90 -7.66
C ALA A 101 21.49 -19.41 -7.85
N HIS A 102 20.67 -18.86 -6.96
CA HIS A 102 20.28 -17.45 -7.01
C HIS A 102 21.47 -16.51 -6.81
N ARG A 103 22.43 -16.85 -5.94
CA ARG A 103 23.69 -16.11 -5.78
C ARG A 103 24.44 -15.97 -7.11
N ARG A 104 24.58 -17.06 -7.87
CA ARG A 104 25.21 -17.04 -9.21
C ARG A 104 24.41 -16.18 -10.19
N ASP A 105 23.08 -16.27 -10.14
CA ASP A 105 22.21 -15.43 -10.97
C ASP A 105 22.38 -13.93 -10.64
N LEU A 106 22.47 -13.57 -9.35
CA LEU A 106 22.71 -12.20 -8.91
C LEU A 106 24.05 -11.66 -9.42
N GLU A 107 25.12 -12.45 -9.37
CA GLU A 107 26.43 -12.06 -9.94
C GLU A 107 26.34 -11.81 -11.44
N ARG A 108 25.65 -12.70 -12.17
CA ARG A 108 25.41 -12.53 -13.60
C ARG A 108 24.62 -11.26 -13.88
N TRP A 109 23.53 -11.00 -13.15
CA TRP A 109 22.70 -9.81 -13.35
C TRP A 109 23.43 -8.51 -12.98
N LEU A 110 24.29 -8.52 -11.96
CA LEU A 110 25.16 -7.39 -11.63
C LEU A 110 26.11 -7.08 -12.79
N ALA A 111 26.73 -8.11 -13.37
CA ALA A 111 27.62 -7.96 -14.53
C ALA A 111 26.86 -7.45 -15.77
N GLU A 112 25.72 -8.06 -16.11
CA GLU A 112 24.83 -7.64 -17.21
C GLU A 112 24.36 -6.18 -17.02
N GLY A 113 24.03 -5.81 -15.80
CA GLY A 113 23.63 -4.46 -15.40
C GLY A 113 24.77 -3.44 -15.32
N ARG A 114 26.01 -3.85 -15.57
CA ARG A 114 27.23 -3.03 -15.50
C ARG A 114 27.44 -2.40 -14.12
N TRP A 115 27.09 -3.13 -13.06
CA TRP A 115 27.42 -2.76 -11.70
C TRP A 115 28.91 -3.01 -11.45
N ARG A 116 29.59 -2.04 -10.82
CA ARG A 116 31.01 -2.16 -10.48
C ARG A 116 31.12 -2.74 -9.08
N ALA A 117 31.84 -3.84 -8.93
CA ALA A 117 32.18 -4.34 -7.60
C ALA A 117 32.97 -3.27 -6.83
N GLY A 118 32.69 -3.14 -5.54
CA GLY A 118 33.51 -2.37 -4.63
C GLY A 118 34.81 -3.09 -4.28
N ASP A 119 35.55 -2.54 -3.34
CA ASP A 119 36.83 -3.09 -2.87
C ASP A 119 36.66 -3.76 -1.50
N ASP A 120 37.77 -4.16 -0.88
CA ASP A 120 37.77 -4.82 0.42
C ASP A 120 37.23 -3.94 1.56
N THR A 121 37.21 -2.61 1.38
CA THR A 121 36.73 -1.66 2.39
C THR A 121 35.22 -1.39 2.28
N ASP A 122 34.67 -1.49 1.07
CA ASP A 122 33.24 -1.45 0.81
C ASP A 122 32.90 -2.49 -0.27
N PRO A 123 32.52 -3.72 0.11
CA PRO A 123 32.29 -4.81 -0.85
C PRO A 123 31.00 -4.65 -1.66
N ARG A 124 30.25 -3.55 -1.47
CA ARG A 124 29.00 -3.29 -2.18
C ARG A 124 29.26 -2.98 -3.65
N TRP A 125 28.34 -3.40 -4.51
CA TRP A 125 28.37 -3.04 -5.92
C TRP A 125 27.80 -1.64 -6.14
N ARG A 126 28.34 -0.88 -7.09
CA ARG A 126 27.89 0.49 -7.38
C ARG A 126 27.46 0.66 -8.83
N ARG A 127 26.37 1.41 -9.05
CA ARG A 127 25.92 1.87 -10.39
C ARG A 127 25.40 3.30 -10.34
N GLY A 128 26.29 4.26 -10.58
CA GLY A 128 25.97 5.69 -10.43
C GLY A 128 25.77 6.01 -8.95
N ASP A 129 24.57 6.48 -8.59
CA ASP A 129 24.22 6.90 -7.23
C ASP A 129 23.47 5.82 -6.44
N LEU A 130 23.59 4.56 -6.88
CA LEU A 130 23.04 3.40 -6.17
C LEU A 130 24.15 2.44 -5.74
N TYR A 131 23.99 1.88 -4.54
CA TYR A 131 24.70 0.71 -4.05
C TYR A 131 23.79 -0.51 -4.05
N ALA A 132 24.37 -1.68 -4.31
CA ALA A 132 23.76 -2.98 -4.09
C ALA A 132 24.62 -3.80 -3.13
N ALA A 133 23.98 -4.47 -2.17
CA ALA A 133 24.63 -5.36 -1.21
C ALA A 133 23.93 -6.72 -1.24
N ILE A 134 24.71 -7.79 -1.07
CA ILE A 134 24.18 -9.15 -1.03
C ILE A 134 24.80 -9.87 0.15
N THR A 135 23.96 -10.42 1.02
CA THR A 135 24.40 -11.07 2.26
C THR A 135 23.72 -12.42 2.38
N GLU A 136 24.50 -13.47 2.64
CA GLU A 136 23.98 -14.81 2.92
C GLU A 136 24.04 -15.11 4.42
N HIS A 137 23.09 -15.91 4.89
CA HIS A 137 22.98 -16.29 6.28
C HIS A 137 22.63 -17.77 6.40
N ASP A 138 23.39 -18.51 7.22
CA ASP A 138 22.99 -19.85 7.66
C ASP A 138 21.80 -19.76 8.62
N VAL A 139 21.87 -18.81 9.56
CA VAL A 139 20.76 -18.39 10.41
C VAL A 139 20.61 -16.89 10.26
N HIS A 140 19.43 -16.46 9.81
CA HIS A 140 19.18 -15.04 9.57
C HIS A 140 19.06 -14.28 10.91
N PRO A 141 19.77 -13.16 11.12
CA PRO A 141 19.81 -12.47 12.43
C PRO A 141 18.43 -12.04 12.96
N GLN A 142 17.50 -11.67 12.08
CA GLN A 142 16.14 -11.27 12.46
C GLN A 142 15.23 -12.46 12.80
N ASP A 143 15.59 -13.68 12.38
CA ASP A 143 14.91 -14.90 12.78
C ASP A 143 15.39 -15.39 14.12
N GLU A 144 16.70 -15.42 14.32
CA GLU A 144 17.31 -15.71 15.62
C GLU A 144 16.73 -14.80 16.71
N ARG A 145 16.71 -13.48 16.45
CA ARG A 145 16.13 -12.50 17.39
C ARG A 145 14.65 -12.75 17.69
N ALA A 146 13.90 -13.30 16.73
CA ALA A 146 12.47 -13.58 16.87
C ALA A 146 12.18 -15.00 17.33
N GLY A 147 13.21 -15.82 17.59
CA GLY A 147 13.05 -17.24 17.93
C GLY A 147 12.40 -18.06 16.81
N ARG A 148 12.60 -17.69 15.54
CA ARG A 148 12.11 -18.44 14.39
C ARG A 148 13.21 -19.37 13.88
N ASP A 149 12.91 -20.67 13.84
CA ASP A 149 13.88 -21.66 13.38
C ASP A 149 14.13 -21.54 11.87
N THR A 150 15.39 -21.70 11.48
CA THR A 150 15.76 -21.95 10.09
C THR A 150 15.62 -23.46 9.82
N PRO A 151 14.78 -23.88 8.85
CA PRO A 151 14.63 -25.30 8.54
C PRO A 151 15.96 -25.95 8.13
N ALA A 152 16.13 -27.24 8.42
CA ALA A 152 17.32 -27.97 8.03
C ALA A 152 17.53 -27.92 6.50
N GLY A 153 18.75 -27.60 6.08
CA GLY A 153 19.10 -27.47 4.66
C GLY A 153 18.62 -26.17 3.99
N PHE A 154 18.03 -25.23 4.74
CA PHE A 154 17.67 -23.89 4.25
C PHE A 154 18.76 -22.87 4.62
N ARG A 155 18.84 -21.80 3.82
CA ARG A 155 19.67 -20.62 4.09
C ARG A 155 18.90 -19.39 3.66
N SER A 156 19.33 -18.22 4.15
CA SER A 156 18.82 -16.94 3.69
C SER A 156 19.81 -16.21 2.79
N ILE A 157 19.25 -15.43 1.88
CA ILE A 157 19.98 -14.44 1.09
C ILE A 157 19.18 -13.15 1.09
N ASP A 158 19.88 -12.06 1.36
CA ASP A 158 19.35 -10.70 1.38
C ASP A 158 20.00 -9.91 0.27
N VAL A 159 19.20 -9.16 -0.48
CA VAL A 159 19.68 -8.19 -1.47
C VAL A 159 19.11 -6.83 -1.12
N THR A 160 19.98 -5.85 -0.95
CA THR A 160 19.59 -4.45 -0.74
C THR A 160 20.10 -3.61 -1.90
N VAL A 161 19.26 -2.72 -2.42
CA VAL A 161 19.62 -1.65 -3.36
C VAL A 161 19.20 -0.32 -2.75
N GLU A 162 20.13 0.61 -2.59
CA GLU A 162 19.88 1.89 -1.92
C GLU A 162 20.67 3.03 -2.55
N SER A 163 20.18 4.25 -2.40
CA SER A 163 20.91 5.46 -2.79
C SER A 163 22.20 5.63 -1.99
N VAL A 164 23.20 6.27 -2.60
CA VAL A 164 24.40 6.74 -1.90
C VAL A 164 23.99 7.58 -0.68
N ASP A 165 24.65 7.36 0.45
CA ASP A 165 24.40 8.02 1.74
C ASP A 165 23.00 7.83 2.33
N TYR A 166 22.15 6.99 1.73
CA TYR A 166 20.85 6.68 2.30
C TYR A 166 21.00 5.94 3.62
N THR A 167 20.51 6.55 4.70
CA THR A 167 20.55 5.94 6.03
C THR A 167 19.15 5.59 6.48
N LEU A 168 18.83 4.30 6.43
CA LEU A 168 17.56 3.81 6.96
C LEU A 168 17.59 3.75 8.49
N PRO A 169 16.69 4.48 9.21
CA PRO A 169 16.59 4.41 10.66
C PRO A 169 16.34 2.98 11.14
N ARG A 170 16.90 2.62 12.30
CA ARG A 170 16.76 1.27 12.89
C ARG A 170 15.29 0.82 13.00
N ALA A 171 14.38 1.73 13.36
CA ALA A 171 12.95 1.43 13.44
C ALA A 171 12.38 1.00 12.08
N SER A 172 12.68 1.75 11.02
CA SER A 172 12.23 1.41 9.66
C SER A 172 12.86 0.12 9.15
N ARG A 173 14.14 -0.14 9.45
CA ARG A 173 14.83 -1.38 9.07
C ARG A 173 14.25 -2.64 9.73
N ASN A 174 13.77 -2.51 10.97
CA ASN A 174 13.18 -3.63 11.71
C ASN A 174 11.70 -3.87 11.37
N LEU A 175 11.01 -2.84 10.87
CA LEU A 175 9.58 -2.85 10.62
C LEU A 175 9.09 -4.06 9.79
N PRO A 176 9.74 -4.50 8.69
CA PRO A 176 9.31 -5.69 7.96
C PRO A 176 9.30 -6.96 8.81
N TRP A 177 10.25 -7.07 9.73
CA TRP A 177 10.42 -8.21 10.63
C TRP A 177 9.43 -8.18 11.79
N ASP A 178 9.16 -6.99 12.34
CA ASP A 178 8.11 -6.79 13.33
C ASP A 178 6.73 -7.13 12.73
N VAL A 179 6.48 -6.67 11.49
CA VAL A 179 5.27 -7.02 10.75
C VAL A 179 5.20 -8.52 10.49
N LEU A 180 6.31 -9.17 10.17
CA LEU A 180 6.37 -10.63 10.00
C LEU A 180 6.05 -11.38 11.29
N ALA A 181 6.58 -10.94 12.42
CA ALA A 181 6.30 -11.52 13.74
C ALA A 181 4.81 -11.47 14.10
N GLY A 182 4.07 -10.48 13.61
CA GLY A 182 2.61 -10.38 13.79
C GLY A 182 1.79 -11.51 13.14
N GLY A 183 2.40 -12.45 12.41
CA GLY A 183 1.72 -13.64 11.89
C GLY A 183 0.70 -13.33 10.78
N MET A 184 -0.07 -14.32 10.34
CA MET A 184 -1.08 -14.09 9.30
C MET A 184 -2.25 -13.26 9.80
N ARG A 185 -2.78 -12.39 8.93
CA ARG A 185 -3.97 -11.61 9.25
C ARG A 185 -5.14 -12.55 9.51
N VAL A 186 -5.74 -12.43 10.69
CA VAL A 186 -7.03 -13.05 11.00
C VAL A 186 -8.11 -12.23 10.32
N LYS A 187 -8.93 -12.87 9.47
CA LYS A 187 -10.09 -12.23 8.87
C LYS A 187 -11.21 -12.13 9.89
N GLU A 188 -11.88 -10.99 9.99
CA GLU A 188 -13.10 -10.89 10.79
C GLU A 188 -14.20 -11.76 10.19
N GLN A 189 -15.04 -12.32 11.06
CA GLN A 189 -16.21 -13.06 10.65
C GLN A 189 -17.32 -12.08 10.25
N ARG A 190 -17.94 -12.35 9.10
CA ARG A 190 -19.12 -11.63 8.65
C ARG A 190 -20.36 -12.19 9.37
N GLY A 191 -21.20 -11.31 9.88
CA GLY A 191 -22.53 -11.64 10.42
C GLY A 191 -23.63 -11.44 9.37
N ALA A 192 -24.82 -11.02 9.82
CA ALA A 192 -25.97 -10.74 8.96
C ALA A 192 -26.28 -9.22 8.88
N PRO A 193 -25.56 -8.45 8.03
CA PRO A 193 -25.90 -7.05 7.80
C PRO A 193 -27.21 -6.90 7.00
N GLN A 194 -27.86 -5.75 7.13
CA GLN A 194 -29.03 -5.40 6.33
C GLN A 194 -28.59 -4.82 4.97
N TYR A 195 -29.34 -5.09 3.92
CA TYR A 195 -29.17 -4.44 2.62
C TYR A 195 -30.21 -3.34 2.41
N ALA A 196 -29.78 -2.25 1.78
CA ALA A 196 -30.64 -1.13 1.38
C ALA A 196 -30.38 -0.75 -0.09
N ALA A 197 -31.39 -0.15 -0.72
CA ALA A 197 -31.31 0.30 -2.11
C ALA A 197 -30.45 1.57 -2.27
N ASP A 198 -30.48 2.46 -1.28
CA ASP A 198 -29.71 3.70 -1.26
C ASP A 198 -29.37 4.10 0.19
N LEU A 199 -28.75 5.27 0.35
CA LEU A 199 -28.34 5.82 1.65
C LEU A 199 -29.46 6.59 2.36
N SER A 200 -30.74 6.45 1.97
CA SER A 200 -31.85 7.16 2.62
C SER A 200 -31.95 6.90 4.12
N GLY A 201 -31.62 5.70 4.59
CA GLY A 201 -31.57 5.38 6.03
C GLY A 201 -30.54 6.19 6.82
N LEU A 202 -29.53 6.78 6.16
CA LEU A 202 -28.52 7.62 6.82
C LEU A 202 -29.11 8.94 7.32
N LEU A 203 -30.22 9.42 6.74
CA LEU A 203 -30.88 10.67 7.11
C LEU A 203 -31.35 10.69 8.58
N GLU A 204 -31.70 9.53 9.13
CA GLU A 204 -32.11 9.37 10.53
C GLU A 204 -30.92 9.45 11.51
N HIS A 205 -29.70 9.41 10.99
CA HIS A 205 -28.45 9.31 11.75
C HIS A 205 -27.44 10.41 11.39
N LEU A 206 -27.92 11.63 11.13
CA LEU A 206 -27.05 12.79 10.90
C LEU A 206 -26.62 13.48 12.22
N PRO A 207 -25.41 14.07 12.28
CA PRO A 207 -24.37 14.03 11.25
C PRO A 207 -23.56 12.73 11.29
N PHE A 208 -22.85 12.42 10.20
CA PHE A 208 -22.04 11.21 10.07
C PHE A 208 -20.55 11.51 9.87
N VAL A 209 -19.70 10.59 10.31
CA VAL A 209 -18.27 10.57 9.98
C VAL A 209 -18.03 9.66 8.77
N VAL A 210 -16.91 9.84 8.08
CA VAL A 210 -16.57 9.05 6.88
C VAL A 210 -15.30 8.26 7.12
N GLU A 211 -15.32 6.98 6.74
CA GLU A 211 -14.14 6.16 6.52
C GLU A 211 -14.05 5.79 5.04
N ALA A 212 -12.91 6.00 4.40
CA ALA A 212 -12.76 5.82 2.96
C ALA A 212 -11.52 5.01 2.58
N GLY A 213 -11.72 4.09 1.65
CA GLY A 213 -10.69 3.33 0.95
C GLY A 213 -10.56 3.76 -0.50
N CYS A 214 -9.95 2.91 -1.32
CA CYS A 214 -9.59 3.29 -2.69
C CYS A 214 -10.79 3.54 -3.60
N GLY A 215 -11.99 3.06 -3.23
CA GLY A 215 -13.21 3.19 -4.04
C GLY A 215 -13.61 4.63 -4.39
N THR A 216 -13.19 5.64 -3.61
CA THR A 216 -13.45 7.06 -3.95
C THR A 216 -12.50 7.62 -5.01
N SER A 217 -11.40 6.92 -5.30
CA SER A 217 -10.25 7.42 -6.07
C SER A 217 -9.98 6.65 -7.35
N ILE A 218 -10.75 5.60 -7.66
CA ILE A 218 -10.55 4.76 -8.86
C ILE A 218 -10.65 5.61 -10.13
N GLU A 219 -11.63 6.50 -10.21
CA GLU A 219 -11.87 7.38 -11.36
C GLU A 219 -10.83 8.51 -11.48
N ALA A 220 -9.98 8.71 -10.47
CA ALA A 220 -8.90 9.69 -10.51
C ALA A 220 -7.66 9.19 -11.27
N GLY A 221 -7.69 7.96 -11.80
CA GLY A 221 -6.55 7.34 -12.49
C GLY A 221 -5.46 6.80 -11.57
N VAL A 222 -5.72 6.75 -10.26
CA VAL A 222 -4.82 6.14 -9.27
C VAL A 222 -4.92 4.62 -9.37
N GLN A 223 -3.79 3.95 -9.57
CA GLN A 223 -3.78 2.50 -9.75
C GLN A 223 -4.23 1.78 -8.46
N PRO A 224 -4.98 0.67 -8.59
CA PRO A 224 -5.38 -0.14 -7.46
C PRO A 224 -4.20 -0.89 -6.82
N LEU A 225 -4.34 -1.30 -5.55
CA LEU A 225 -3.28 -1.95 -4.78
C LEU A 225 -2.65 -3.19 -5.46
N HIS A 226 -3.44 -3.94 -6.24
CA HIS A 226 -2.92 -5.13 -6.93
C HIS A 226 -1.89 -4.79 -8.01
N TRP A 227 -1.88 -3.57 -8.53
CA TRP A 227 -0.83 -3.10 -9.45
C TRP A 227 0.55 -3.13 -8.79
N LEU A 228 0.65 -2.81 -7.49
CA LEU A 228 1.90 -2.94 -6.73
C LEU A 228 2.34 -4.40 -6.59
N HIS A 229 1.45 -5.39 -6.68
CA HIS A 229 1.87 -6.79 -6.73
C HIS A 229 2.62 -7.12 -8.00
N GLU A 230 2.29 -6.46 -9.11
CA GLU A 230 3.00 -6.61 -10.37
C GLU A 230 4.34 -5.91 -10.28
N VAL A 231 4.38 -4.64 -9.85
CA VAL A 231 5.64 -3.89 -9.68
C VAL A 231 6.61 -4.61 -8.77
N TYR A 232 6.19 -5.08 -7.60
CA TYR A 232 7.08 -5.72 -6.62
C TYR A 232 7.12 -7.25 -6.70
N ARG A 233 6.53 -7.83 -7.77
CA ARG A 233 6.47 -9.29 -8.01
C ARG A 233 6.03 -10.06 -6.77
N VAL A 234 4.96 -9.60 -6.12
CA VAL A 234 4.44 -10.17 -4.87
C VAL A 234 3.70 -11.49 -5.13
N THR A 235 3.09 -11.59 -6.30
CA THR A 235 2.32 -12.75 -6.76
C THR A 235 2.66 -13.05 -8.21
N GLU A 236 2.33 -14.25 -8.68
CA GLU A 236 2.46 -14.69 -10.08
C GLU A 236 1.52 -13.93 -11.05
N ARG A 237 0.74 -12.96 -10.55
CA ARG A 237 -0.16 -12.15 -11.36
C ARG A 237 0.55 -11.49 -12.54
N ARG A 238 -0.07 -11.60 -13.71
CA ARG A 238 0.28 -10.88 -14.93
C ARG A 238 -0.99 -10.24 -15.48
N GLY A 239 -1.02 -8.91 -15.55
CA GLY A 239 -2.15 -8.17 -16.10
C GLY A 239 -3.37 -8.10 -15.18
N ASN A 240 -4.46 -7.60 -15.75
CA ASN A 240 -5.62 -7.14 -14.98
C ASN A 240 -6.63 -8.23 -14.62
N ASP A 241 -6.45 -9.48 -15.02
CA ASP A 241 -7.37 -10.56 -14.65
C ASP A 241 -7.52 -10.63 -13.12
N LEU A 242 -8.73 -10.46 -12.57
CA LEU A 242 -8.95 -10.68 -11.13
C LEU A 242 -9.35 -12.13 -10.88
N THR A 243 -8.41 -13.07 -10.99
CA THR A 243 -8.63 -14.39 -10.38
C THR A 243 -8.43 -14.28 -8.87
N GLN A 244 -9.32 -14.92 -8.10
CA GLN A 244 -9.03 -15.11 -6.68
C GLN A 244 -7.83 -16.05 -6.57
N GLY A 245 -6.81 -15.66 -5.80
CA GLY A 245 -5.78 -16.59 -5.36
C GLY A 245 -4.56 -16.76 -6.26
N TYR A 246 -3.99 -15.68 -6.82
CA TYR A 246 -2.65 -15.76 -7.38
C TYR A 246 -1.65 -16.27 -6.34
N ARG A 247 -0.83 -17.26 -6.73
CA ARG A 247 0.23 -17.79 -5.88
C ARG A 247 1.23 -16.68 -5.56
N PHE A 248 1.79 -16.73 -4.36
CA PHE A 248 2.85 -15.84 -3.94
C PHE A 248 4.15 -16.23 -4.63
N THR A 249 4.87 -15.22 -5.12
CA THR A 249 6.24 -15.41 -5.58
C THR A 249 7.12 -15.65 -4.35
N MET A 250 7.63 -16.87 -4.19
CA MET A 250 8.36 -17.29 -2.99
C MET A 250 9.76 -17.81 -3.32
N ALA A 251 9.88 -18.61 -4.37
CA ALA A 251 11.16 -19.18 -4.78
C ALA A 251 12.05 -18.11 -5.44
N PRO A 252 13.35 -18.04 -5.09
CA PRO A 252 14.27 -17.06 -5.68
C PRO A 252 14.31 -17.11 -7.23
N ALA A 253 14.21 -18.31 -7.82
CA ALA A 253 14.24 -18.50 -9.27
C ALA A 253 12.98 -17.97 -10.00
N GLN A 254 11.87 -17.79 -9.29
CA GLN A 254 10.62 -17.25 -9.84
C GLN A 254 10.49 -15.73 -9.64
N ASP A 255 11.40 -15.14 -8.85
CA ASP A 255 11.34 -13.74 -8.49
C ASP A 255 12.23 -12.88 -9.39
N THR A 256 11.58 -12.19 -10.33
CA THR A 256 12.27 -11.30 -11.26
C THR A 256 12.49 -9.89 -10.73
N LEU A 257 12.05 -9.55 -9.51
CA LEU A 257 12.13 -8.17 -8.99
C LEU A 257 13.56 -7.62 -9.01
N ILE A 258 14.50 -8.35 -8.39
CA ILE A 258 15.90 -7.94 -8.32
C ILE A 258 16.59 -8.06 -9.68
N GLN A 259 16.26 -9.09 -10.48
CA GLN A 259 16.77 -9.18 -11.84
C GLN A 259 16.43 -7.92 -12.66
N GLU A 260 15.16 -7.51 -12.66
CA GLU A 260 14.68 -6.34 -13.40
C GLU A 260 15.40 -5.06 -12.93
N LEU A 261 15.59 -4.90 -11.62
CA LEU A 261 16.27 -3.73 -11.06
C LEU A 261 17.77 -3.72 -11.39
N LEU A 262 18.46 -4.87 -11.32
CA LEU A 262 19.90 -4.93 -11.57
C LEU A 262 20.22 -4.80 -13.07
N THR A 263 19.46 -5.47 -13.94
CA THR A 263 19.71 -5.49 -15.39
C THR A 263 19.10 -4.28 -16.12
N GLY A 264 17.97 -3.76 -15.66
CA GLY A 264 17.20 -2.69 -16.30
C GLY A 264 16.77 -1.60 -15.33
N THR A 265 17.71 -1.12 -14.51
CA THR A 265 17.48 -0.21 -13.37
C THR A 265 16.53 0.95 -13.68
N GLU A 266 16.80 1.73 -14.72
CA GLU A 266 16.03 2.94 -15.03
C GLU A 266 14.56 2.59 -15.36
N ARG A 267 14.35 1.60 -16.24
CA ARG A 267 13.00 1.09 -16.56
C ARG A 267 12.27 0.57 -15.32
N LYS A 268 12.99 -0.14 -14.44
CA LYS A 268 12.37 -0.68 -13.23
C LYS A 268 11.99 0.42 -12.25
N VAL A 269 12.82 1.46 -12.13
CA VAL A 269 12.51 2.62 -11.30
C VAL A 269 11.31 3.39 -11.87
N ASP A 270 11.19 3.50 -13.19
CA ASP A 270 9.99 4.09 -13.83
C ASP A 270 8.71 3.34 -13.42
N ASP A 271 8.74 2.00 -13.39
CA ASP A 271 7.61 1.21 -12.86
C ASP A 271 7.35 1.52 -11.38
N MET A 272 8.39 1.68 -10.56
CA MET A 272 8.26 1.91 -9.12
C MET A 272 7.66 3.29 -8.79
N VAL A 273 7.98 4.33 -9.57
CA VAL A 273 7.50 5.71 -9.32
C VAL A 273 6.14 6.01 -9.97
N ALA A 274 5.64 5.14 -10.85
CA ALA A 274 4.47 5.46 -11.67
C ALA A 274 3.19 5.69 -10.86
N MET A 275 3.00 4.98 -9.74
CA MET A 275 1.85 5.21 -8.87
C MET A 275 1.93 6.56 -8.15
N PHE A 276 3.11 6.94 -7.63
CA PHE A 276 3.28 8.27 -7.03
C PHE A 276 3.06 9.39 -8.04
N ARG A 277 3.57 9.21 -9.27
CA ARG A 277 3.28 10.13 -10.39
C ARG A 277 1.77 10.28 -10.59
N ALA A 278 1.04 9.18 -10.70
CA ALA A 278 -0.42 9.20 -10.87
C ALA A 278 -1.15 9.86 -9.69
N LEU A 279 -0.74 9.55 -8.45
CA LEU A 279 -1.28 10.15 -7.22
C LEU A 279 -1.09 11.67 -7.20
N PHE A 280 0.11 12.14 -7.56
CA PHE A 280 0.42 13.57 -7.58
C PHE A 280 -0.40 14.33 -8.63
N GLN A 281 -0.60 13.72 -9.81
CA GLN A 281 -1.36 14.30 -10.92
C GLN A 281 -2.88 14.13 -10.80
N ALA A 282 -3.36 13.24 -9.94
CA ALA A 282 -4.78 12.95 -9.76
C ALA A 282 -5.53 14.21 -9.33
N GLU A 283 -6.80 14.35 -9.73
CA GLU A 283 -7.70 15.38 -9.23
C GLU A 283 -8.83 14.76 -8.40
N PRO A 284 -9.40 15.50 -7.42
CA PRO A 284 -10.53 15.00 -6.67
C PRO A 284 -11.67 14.53 -7.60
N THR A 285 -12.21 13.36 -7.33
CA THR A 285 -13.33 12.78 -8.11
C THR A 285 -14.67 13.44 -7.76
N GLY A 286 -15.75 13.03 -8.45
CA GLY A 286 -17.11 13.41 -8.07
C GLY A 286 -17.46 13.02 -6.62
N ALA A 287 -16.97 11.87 -6.14
CA ALA A 287 -17.19 11.43 -4.77
C ALA A 287 -16.57 12.40 -3.75
N HIS A 288 -15.33 12.83 -3.99
CA HIS A 288 -14.64 13.79 -3.12
C HIS A 288 -15.35 15.14 -3.07
N ARG A 289 -15.77 15.66 -4.25
CA ARG A 289 -16.52 16.93 -4.33
C ARG A 289 -17.88 16.86 -3.63
N THR A 290 -18.63 15.77 -3.83
CA THR A 290 -19.92 15.59 -3.14
C THR A 290 -19.74 15.44 -1.63
N LEU A 291 -18.72 14.72 -1.17
CA LEU A 291 -18.41 14.64 0.26
C LEU A 291 -18.02 16.00 0.84
N LYS A 292 -17.30 16.84 0.08
CA LYS A 292 -16.99 18.22 0.50
C LYS A 292 -18.26 19.05 0.63
N ALA A 293 -19.19 18.95 -0.33
CA ALA A 293 -20.47 19.66 -0.24
C ALA A 293 -21.31 19.21 0.97
N LEU A 294 -21.37 17.91 1.23
CA LEU A 294 -22.03 17.34 2.41
C LEU A 294 -21.36 17.77 3.73
N TYR A 295 -20.03 17.90 3.72
CA TYR A 295 -19.24 18.40 4.84
C TYR A 295 -19.52 19.89 5.11
N ASP A 296 -19.54 20.71 4.07
CA ASP A 296 -19.82 22.15 4.18
C ASP A 296 -21.25 22.43 4.65
N ALA A 297 -22.20 21.57 4.26
CA ALA A 297 -23.58 21.60 4.74
C ALA A 297 -23.74 21.07 6.18
N GLY A 298 -22.68 20.55 6.80
CA GLY A 298 -22.69 20.04 8.17
C GLY A 298 -23.31 18.64 8.34
N HIS A 299 -23.57 17.92 7.24
CA HIS A 299 -24.07 16.54 7.29
C HIS A 299 -22.95 15.53 7.52
N ALA A 300 -21.80 15.73 6.87
CA ALA A 300 -20.57 15.01 7.17
C ALA A 300 -19.73 15.84 8.16
N VAL A 301 -19.15 15.22 9.19
CA VAL A 301 -18.41 15.91 10.25
C VAL A 301 -17.10 15.22 10.59
N GLY A 302 -16.17 15.99 11.16
CA GLY A 302 -14.86 15.49 11.58
C GLY A 302 -13.93 15.15 10.41
N PRO A 303 -12.72 14.65 10.69
CA PRO A 303 -11.81 14.24 9.64
C PRO A 303 -12.31 12.96 8.95
N VAL A 304 -12.01 12.83 7.65
CA VAL A 304 -12.18 11.57 6.92
C VAL A 304 -11.10 10.60 7.36
N ALA A 305 -11.50 9.44 7.88
CA ALA A 305 -10.59 8.33 8.14
C ALA A 305 -10.20 7.66 6.82
N THR A 306 -9.07 8.07 6.26
CA THR A 306 -8.62 7.62 4.94
C THR A 306 -7.53 6.56 5.04
N HIS A 307 -7.65 5.53 4.19
CA HIS A 307 -6.61 4.52 3.97
C HIS A 307 -5.80 4.79 2.70
N ASN A 308 -6.10 5.86 1.98
CA ASN A 308 -5.49 6.24 0.71
C ASN A 308 -4.27 7.14 0.93
N PHE A 309 -3.31 7.05 0.02
CA PHE A 309 -2.10 7.89 0.01
C PHE A 309 -2.26 9.14 -0.86
N ASP A 310 -3.41 9.29 -1.53
CA ASP A 310 -3.67 10.24 -2.62
C ASP A 310 -3.91 11.69 -2.20
N ARG A 311 -4.21 11.92 -0.92
CA ARG A 311 -4.50 13.25 -0.35
C ARG A 311 -5.69 13.94 -1.01
N LEU A 312 -6.54 13.21 -1.72
CA LEU A 312 -7.62 13.83 -2.51
C LEU A 312 -8.71 14.44 -1.62
N PHE A 313 -8.95 13.91 -0.41
CA PHE A 313 -9.84 14.55 0.57
C PHE A 313 -9.24 15.87 1.08
N ALA A 314 -7.96 15.87 1.48
CA ALA A 314 -7.26 17.06 1.90
C ALA A 314 -7.26 18.15 0.81
N ARG A 315 -7.10 17.76 -0.46
CA ARG A 315 -7.15 18.66 -1.63
C ARG A 315 -8.52 19.26 -1.88
N THR A 316 -9.59 18.62 -1.43
CA THR A 316 -10.92 19.26 -1.41
C THR A 316 -11.13 20.16 -0.19
N GLY A 317 -10.19 20.22 0.76
CA GLY A 317 -10.31 20.99 1.99
C GLY A 317 -10.98 20.23 3.15
N ILE A 318 -11.18 18.92 3.03
CA ILE A 318 -11.66 18.08 4.13
C ILE A 318 -10.46 17.59 4.96
N PRO A 319 -10.44 17.76 6.28
CA PRO A 319 -9.37 17.22 7.11
C PRO A 319 -9.28 15.69 6.99
N GLU A 320 -8.06 15.14 7.00
CA GLU A 320 -7.81 13.71 6.93
C GLU A 320 -7.26 13.15 8.25
N ALA A 321 -7.75 11.99 8.64
CA ALA A 321 -7.11 11.13 9.63
C ALA A 321 -6.56 9.91 8.90
N PHE A 322 -5.24 9.82 8.76
CA PHE A 322 -4.59 8.75 7.99
C PHE A 322 -4.50 7.44 8.78
N MET A 323 -5.23 6.43 8.31
CA MET A 323 -5.44 5.16 9.03
C MET A 323 -4.41 4.07 8.66
N ARG A 324 -3.85 4.11 7.46
CA ARG A 324 -2.95 3.04 6.99
C ARG A 324 -1.58 3.15 7.67
N ARG A 325 -1.21 2.12 8.45
CA ARG A 325 0.08 2.00 9.14
C ARG A 325 0.67 0.60 8.92
N TYR A 326 1.98 0.49 8.71
CA TYR A 326 2.60 -0.83 8.57
C TYR A 326 2.90 -1.48 9.91
N ASP A 327 3.21 -0.71 10.95
CA ASP A 327 3.49 -1.18 12.32
C ASP A 327 2.29 -1.84 13.03
N GLN A 328 1.17 -2.00 12.30
CA GLN A 328 -0.10 -2.57 12.75
C GLN A 328 -0.74 -1.86 13.94
N ARG A 329 -0.17 -0.74 14.41
CA ARG A 329 -0.79 0.06 15.46
C ARG A 329 -2.09 0.65 14.94
N THR A 330 -3.14 0.54 15.74
CA THR A 330 -4.41 1.21 15.49
C THR A 330 -4.21 2.71 15.68
N PRO A 331 -4.24 3.54 14.62
CA PRO A 331 -4.11 4.98 14.78
C PRO A 331 -5.37 5.54 15.46
N HIS A 332 -5.17 6.65 16.17
CA HIS A 332 -6.28 7.36 16.76
C HIS A 332 -7.11 8.05 15.67
N MET A 333 -8.42 7.81 15.67
CA MET A 333 -9.41 8.59 14.92
C MET A 333 -10.26 9.34 15.93
N HIS A 334 -10.37 10.65 15.75
CA HIS A 334 -11.28 11.46 16.57
C HIS A 334 -12.70 11.38 16.01
N TYR A 335 -13.65 10.95 16.85
CA TYR A 335 -15.08 11.02 16.55
C TYR A 335 -15.67 12.26 17.23
N PRO A 336 -16.24 13.21 16.47
CA PRO A 336 -16.87 14.39 17.06
C PRO A 336 -18.01 14.01 18.02
N ALA A 337 -18.11 14.72 19.15
CA ALA A 337 -19.19 14.56 20.12
C ALA A 337 -20.53 15.00 19.50
N GLY A 338 -21.25 14.05 18.90
CA GLY A 338 -22.50 14.31 18.18
C GLY A 338 -22.63 13.55 16.86
N ALA A 339 -21.56 12.94 16.36
CA ALA A 339 -21.65 12.01 15.23
C ALA A 339 -22.56 10.83 15.60
N ARG A 340 -23.53 10.50 14.72
CA ARG A 340 -24.53 9.45 14.95
C ARG A 340 -24.34 8.23 14.06
N ALA A 341 -23.60 8.39 12.97
CA ALA A 341 -23.28 7.30 12.05
C ALA A 341 -21.84 7.37 11.54
N LEU A 342 -21.37 6.23 11.03
CA LEU A 342 -20.17 6.08 10.23
C LEU A 342 -20.58 5.61 8.83
N LEU A 343 -20.20 6.35 7.80
CA LEU A 343 -20.29 5.94 6.40
C LEU A 343 -18.92 5.39 5.95
N VAL A 344 -18.86 4.10 5.65
CA VAL A 344 -17.69 3.38 5.16
C VAL A 344 -17.78 3.25 3.65
N ILE A 345 -16.79 3.74 2.90
CA ILE A 345 -16.82 3.78 1.44
C ILE A 345 -15.64 3.00 0.86
N GLY A 346 -15.93 1.98 0.04
CA GLY A 346 -14.90 1.26 -0.73
C GLY A 346 -13.85 0.56 0.15
N LEU A 347 -14.27 -0.02 1.27
CA LEU A 347 -13.41 -0.71 2.23
C LEU A 347 -13.98 -2.07 2.61
N HIS A 348 -13.23 -3.10 2.25
CA HIS A 348 -13.62 -4.48 2.54
C HIS A 348 -13.32 -4.92 3.98
N ALA A 349 -12.37 -4.35 4.70
CA ALA A 349 -11.97 -4.89 6.01
C ALA A 349 -11.56 -3.80 7.01
N ASP A 350 -12.00 -3.92 8.27
CA ASP A 350 -11.68 -2.99 9.35
C ASP A 350 -10.31 -3.27 9.98
N ARG A 351 -9.24 -3.15 9.19
CA ARG A 351 -7.89 -3.47 9.66
C ARG A 351 -7.37 -2.54 10.77
N ARG A 352 -8.08 -1.43 11.03
CA ARG A 352 -7.65 -0.34 11.93
C ARG A 352 -8.72 0.00 12.96
N GLU A 353 -9.65 -0.92 13.19
CA GLU A 353 -10.69 -0.85 14.21
C GLU A 353 -11.51 0.46 14.17
N VAL A 354 -11.64 1.09 13.01
CA VAL A 354 -12.45 2.29 12.82
C VAL A 354 -13.93 1.92 12.98
N GLN A 355 -14.36 0.85 12.34
CA GLN A 355 -15.74 0.39 12.36
C GLN A 355 -16.08 -0.22 13.72
N ALA A 356 -15.17 -1.00 14.30
CA ALA A 356 -15.30 -1.56 15.64
C ALA A 356 -15.43 -0.46 16.71
N ARG A 357 -14.63 0.61 16.63
CA ARG A 357 -14.73 1.75 17.57
C ARG A 357 -16.01 2.55 17.37
N ALA A 358 -16.43 2.79 16.13
CA ALA A 358 -17.70 3.45 15.84
C ALA A 358 -18.88 2.70 16.49
N ARG A 359 -18.94 1.36 16.33
CA ARG A 359 -19.96 0.52 16.99
C ARG A 359 -19.90 0.61 18.51
N LYS A 360 -18.71 0.58 19.12
CA LYS A 360 -18.53 0.75 20.59
C LYS A 360 -19.04 2.11 21.10
N LEU A 361 -18.97 3.14 20.25
CA LEU A 361 -19.50 4.47 20.53
C LEU A 361 -21.00 4.60 20.24
N GLY A 362 -21.67 3.53 19.78
CA GLY A 362 -23.09 3.53 19.47
C GLY A 362 -23.44 4.15 18.11
N LEU A 363 -22.46 4.40 17.23
CA LEU A 363 -22.72 4.91 15.89
C LEU A 363 -23.30 3.80 15.01
N LYS A 364 -24.30 4.16 14.20
CA LYS A 364 -24.82 3.29 13.15
C LYS A 364 -23.82 3.21 12.00
N VAL A 365 -23.49 2.01 11.53
CA VAL A 365 -22.55 1.83 10.41
C VAL A 365 -23.30 1.58 9.11
N PHE A 366 -22.97 2.39 8.10
CA PHE A 366 -23.42 2.24 6.73
C PHE A 366 -22.22 1.94 5.84
N TYR A 367 -22.33 0.95 4.97
CA TYR A 367 -21.34 0.62 3.95
C TYR A 367 -21.85 1.04 2.58
N LEU A 368 -20.98 1.67 1.81
CA LEU A 368 -21.14 1.96 0.40
C LEU A 368 -19.99 1.27 -0.36
N ASP A 369 -20.29 0.11 -0.92
CA ASP A 369 -19.32 -0.73 -1.61
C ASP A 369 -20.06 -1.60 -2.63
N THR A 370 -19.42 -1.93 -3.75
CA THR A 370 -20.01 -2.81 -4.76
C THR A 370 -20.06 -4.27 -4.30
N GLU A 371 -19.38 -4.63 -3.21
CA GLU A 371 -19.18 -5.99 -2.69
C GLU A 371 -18.69 -6.97 -3.75
N GLY A 372 -17.85 -6.48 -4.66
CA GLY A 372 -17.36 -7.27 -5.78
C GLY A 372 -16.94 -6.40 -6.95
N VAL A 373 -16.52 -7.08 -8.01
CA VAL A 373 -16.03 -6.46 -9.24
C VAL A 373 -16.65 -7.17 -10.43
N THR A 374 -17.12 -6.41 -11.41
CA THR A 374 -17.64 -6.96 -12.67
C THR A 374 -16.56 -6.90 -13.73
N GLU A 375 -16.18 -8.06 -14.25
CA GLU A 375 -15.16 -8.19 -15.30
C GLU A 375 -15.64 -9.14 -16.39
N ASN A 376 -15.46 -8.76 -17.66
CA ASN A 376 -15.87 -9.58 -18.80
C ASN A 376 -17.34 -10.03 -18.72
N GLY A 377 -18.20 -9.18 -18.14
CA GLY A 377 -19.62 -9.47 -17.91
C GLY A 377 -19.93 -10.38 -16.72
N VAL A 378 -18.91 -10.83 -15.97
CA VAL A 378 -19.07 -11.70 -14.79
C VAL A 378 -18.77 -10.92 -13.53
N HIS A 379 -19.75 -10.87 -12.62
CA HIS A 379 -19.55 -10.30 -11.29
C HIS A 379 -18.91 -11.32 -10.36
N LYS A 380 -17.76 -10.97 -9.77
CA LYS A 380 -17.09 -11.76 -8.73
C LYS A 380 -17.36 -11.10 -7.38
N GLU A 381 -18.10 -11.80 -6.54
CA GLU A 381 -18.41 -11.32 -5.20
C GLU A 381 -17.13 -11.21 -4.34
N TYR A 382 -17.06 -10.12 -3.60
CA TYR A 382 -16.03 -9.83 -2.62
C TYR A 382 -16.68 -9.07 -1.46
N LEU A 383 -17.41 -9.83 -0.63
CA LEU A 383 -18.29 -9.32 0.42
C LEU A 383 -17.51 -8.72 1.58
N ILE A 384 -17.94 -7.56 2.07
CA ILE A 384 -17.28 -6.85 3.18
C ILE A 384 -17.04 -7.77 4.39
N GLU A 385 -15.79 -7.83 4.83
CA GLU A 385 -15.36 -8.56 6.01
C GLU A 385 -15.85 -7.85 7.28
N GLY A 386 -16.35 -8.60 8.26
CA GLY A 386 -16.72 -8.05 9.56
C GLY A 386 -18.02 -7.21 9.58
N ALA A 387 -18.69 -7.00 8.44
CA ALA A 387 -20.05 -6.47 8.41
C ALA A 387 -20.99 -7.45 9.15
N ARG A 388 -21.87 -6.93 9.99
CA ARG A 388 -22.62 -7.71 10.98
C ARG A 388 -24.00 -7.11 11.29
N GLU A 389 -24.68 -7.72 12.25
CA GLU A 389 -26.01 -7.33 12.68
C GLU A 389 -26.06 -5.85 13.07
N GLY A 390 -27.07 -5.15 12.56
CA GLY A 390 -27.24 -3.72 12.80
C GLY A 390 -26.45 -2.81 11.85
N ASP A 391 -25.57 -3.33 11.01
CA ASP A 391 -25.00 -2.55 9.91
C ASP A 391 -25.94 -2.53 8.70
N VAL A 392 -25.75 -1.54 7.81
CA VAL A 392 -26.48 -1.42 6.54
C VAL A 392 -25.49 -1.39 5.39
N ILE A 393 -25.74 -2.15 4.32
CA ILE A 393 -24.93 -2.17 3.10
C ILE A 393 -25.76 -1.65 1.93
N VAL A 394 -25.19 -0.69 1.21
CA VAL A 394 -25.68 -0.19 -0.08
C VAL A 394 -24.72 -0.67 -1.16
N ARG A 395 -25.18 -1.61 -1.98
CA ARG A 395 -24.39 -2.19 -3.09
C ARG A 395 -24.39 -1.26 -4.30
N CYS A 396 -23.52 -0.25 -4.27
CA CYS A 396 -23.46 0.77 -5.32
C CYS A 396 -22.06 1.36 -5.46
N GLU A 397 -21.77 1.94 -6.61
CA GLU A 397 -20.58 2.78 -6.81
C GLU A 397 -20.66 4.05 -5.96
N ALA A 398 -19.50 4.57 -5.55
CA ALA A 398 -19.42 5.69 -4.62
C ALA A 398 -20.08 6.97 -5.18
N ILE A 399 -19.76 7.34 -6.42
CA ILE A 399 -20.21 8.59 -7.04
C ILE A 399 -21.76 8.68 -7.15
N PRO A 400 -22.46 7.73 -7.80
CA PRO A 400 -23.92 7.82 -7.93
C PRO A 400 -24.63 7.79 -6.58
N ALA A 401 -24.19 6.96 -5.64
CA ALA A 401 -24.83 6.88 -4.32
C ALA A 401 -24.63 8.15 -3.48
N LEU A 402 -23.44 8.75 -3.52
CA LEU A 402 -23.18 10.01 -2.82
C LEU A 402 -23.96 11.18 -3.43
N ARG A 403 -24.06 11.25 -4.76
CA ARG A 403 -24.92 12.25 -5.44
C ARG A 403 -26.38 12.09 -5.02
N ARG A 404 -26.87 10.85 -4.99
CA ARG A 404 -28.22 10.57 -4.52
C ARG A 404 -28.43 10.99 -3.06
N LEU A 405 -27.46 10.73 -2.18
CA LEU A 405 -27.49 11.21 -0.80
C LEU A 405 -27.56 12.74 -0.72
N ALA A 406 -26.78 13.45 -1.54
CA ALA A 406 -26.81 14.91 -1.58
C ALA A 406 -28.17 15.45 -2.06
N GLU A 407 -28.79 14.83 -3.08
CA GLU A 407 -30.15 15.16 -3.51
C GLU A 407 -31.18 14.98 -2.39
N LEU A 408 -31.09 13.86 -1.66
CA LEU A 408 -31.99 13.57 -0.53
C LEU A 408 -31.85 14.58 0.62
N LEU A 409 -30.70 15.24 0.72
CA LEU A 409 -30.38 16.26 1.73
C LEU A 409 -30.51 17.70 1.21
N ASP A 410 -30.97 17.88 -0.04
CA ASP A 410 -31.06 19.19 -0.72
C ASP A 410 -29.71 19.95 -0.77
N VAL A 411 -28.61 19.22 -0.96
CA VAL A 411 -27.25 19.76 -1.06
C VAL A 411 -26.80 19.87 -2.51
N LYS A 412 -26.43 21.08 -2.94
CA LYS A 412 -25.87 21.33 -4.28
C LYS A 412 -24.42 20.87 -4.36
N CYS A 413 -24.10 20.03 -5.35
CA CYS A 413 -22.78 19.43 -5.58
C CYS A 413 -22.13 19.88 -6.88
#